data_AF-A0A924TTU8-F1
#
_entry.id   AF-A0A924TTU8-F1
#
_cell.length_a   1.000
_cell.length_b   1.000
_cell.length_c   1.000
_cell.angle_alpha   90.00
_cell.angle_beta   90.00
_cell.angle_gamma   90.00
#
_symmetry.space_group_name_H-M   'P 1'
#
loop_
_entity.id
_entity.type
_entity.pdbx_description
1 polymer ?
#
loop_
_entity_poly.entity_id
_entity_poly.type
_entity_poly.pdbx_seq_one_letter_code
_entity_poly.pdbx_strand_id
1 'polypeptide(L)'
;MTLIAALTESSANLSAGSKFTSACGLLYLASGALLLLWPFAVQQLLFDPDFAGNEATLVRILGMTVAVIGMFYFVGGRSGSKQIVAASIVDRIFLVPFVLVPAAVSGVFPHTLLLFAVLDPALAIIAWYLLSRESAKIARA
;
A
#
# COMPACT_ATOMS: atom_id res chain seq x y z
N MET A 1 18.48 -23.22 2.78
CA MET A 1 18.14 -21.78 2.72
C MET A 1 17.38 -21.42 3.99
N THR A 2 17.66 -20.25 4.59
CA THR A 2 16.92 -19.77 5.77
C THR A 2 15.86 -18.77 5.35
N LEU A 3 14.79 -18.62 6.16
CA LEU A 3 13.74 -17.64 5.91
C LEU A 3 14.32 -16.21 5.81
N ILE A 4 15.24 -15.87 6.69
CA ILE A 4 15.89 -14.54 6.71
C ILE A 4 16.69 -14.30 5.43
N ALA A 5 17.41 -15.31 4.94
CA ALA A 5 18.13 -15.19 3.68
C ALA A 5 17.18 -14.94 2.49
N ALA A 6 16.05 -15.66 2.44
CA ALA A 6 15.03 -15.46 1.40
C ALA A 6 14.37 -14.08 1.47
N LEU A 7 14.09 -13.56 2.68
CA LEU A 7 13.48 -12.24 2.87
C LEU A 7 14.43 -11.06 2.57
N THR A 8 15.74 -11.28 2.72
CA THR A 8 16.76 -10.24 2.48
C THR A 8 17.30 -10.24 1.06
N GLU A 9 17.03 -11.29 0.28
CA GLU A 9 17.37 -11.37 -1.13
C GLU A 9 16.83 -10.17 -1.91
N SER A 10 17.59 -9.72 -2.91
CA SER A 10 17.17 -8.64 -3.81
C SER A 10 17.84 -8.80 -5.17
N SER A 11 17.09 -8.49 -6.22
CA SER A 11 17.63 -8.49 -7.58
C SER A 11 18.71 -7.40 -7.73
N ALA A 12 19.82 -7.75 -8.38
CA ALA A 12 20.91 -6.82 -8.64
C ALA A 12 20.51 -5.63 -9.53
N ASN A 13 19.49 -5.81 -10.38
CA ASN A 13 19.05 -4.82 -11.37
C ASN A 13 17.58 -4.43 -11.13
N LEU A 14 17.33 -3.68 -10.05
CA LEU A 14 16.00 -3.17 -9.76
C LEU A 14 15.61 -2.03 -10.71
N SER A 15 14.46 -2.19 -11.34
CA SER A 15 13.82 -1.14 -12.12
C SER A 15 13.35 0.02 -11.23
N ALA A 16 13.09 1.18 -11.81
CA ALA A 16 12.56 2.33 -11.08
C ALA A 16 11.17 2.03 -10.51
N GLY A 17 10.31 1.34 -11.26
CA GLY A 17 9.02 0.85 -10.79
C GLY A 17 9.17 -0.09 -9.60
N SER A 18 10.09 -1.05 -9.66
CA SER A 18 10.36 -1.97 -8.54
C SER A 18 10.86 -1.25 -7.29
N LYS A 19 11.79 -0.29 -7.42
CA LYS A 19 12.27 0.54 -6.30
C LYS A 19 11.13 1.36 -5.69
N PHE A 20 10.30 1.96 -6.54
CA PHE A 20 9.15 2.76 -6.11
C PHE A 20 8.09 1.91 -5.38
N THR A 21 7.75 0.73 -5.92
CA THR A 21 6.83 -0.21 -5.26
C THR A 21 7.39 -0.67 -3.90
N SER A 22 8.70 -0.92 -3.81
CA SER A 22 9.35 -1.27 -2.54
C SER A 22 9.26 -0.12 -1.52
N ALA A 23 9.50 1.12 -1.95
CA ALA A 23 9.34 2.31 -1.11
C ALA A 23 7.89 2.51 -0.65
N CYS A 24 6.90 2.30 -1.53
CA CYS A 24 5.49 2.25 -1.14
C CYS A 24 5.26 1.19 -0.07
N GLY A 25 5.85 0.00 -0.22
CA GLY A 25 5.75 -1.08 0.77
C GLY A 25 6.19 -0.66 2.17
N LEU A 26 7.27 0.12 2.29
CA LEU A 26 7.71 0.69 3.57
C LEU A 26 6.71 1.68 4.15
N LEU A 27 6.10 2.52 3.31
CA LEU A 27 5.05 3.45 3.76
C LEU A 27 3.81 2.71 4.27
N TYR A 28 3.38 1.65 3.58
CA TYR A 28 2.26 0.81 4.01
C TYR A 28 2.60 0.02 5.28
N LEU A 29 3.85 -0.46 5.42
CA LEU A 29 4.30 -1.09 6.66
C LEU A 29 4.24 -0.10 7.83
N ALA A 30 4.72 1.13 7.64
CA ALA A 30 4.71 2.15 8.67
C ALA A 30 3.28 2.58 9.04
N SER A 31 2.41 2.81 8.06
CA SER A 31 1.00 3.17 8.31
C SER A 31 0.23 2.03 8.95
N GLY A 32 0.42 0.79 8.49
CA GLY A 32 -0.18 -0.40 9.09
C GLY A 32 0.28 -0.61 10.53
N ALA A 33 1.58 -0.45 10.81
CA ALA A 33 2.12 -0.52 12.16
C ALA A 33 1.57 0.58 13.07
N LEU A 34 1.41 1.81 12.55
CA LEU A 34 0.78 2.91 13.28
C LEU A 34 -0.64 2.55 13.72
N LEU A 35 -1.48 2.08 12.78
CA LEU A 35 -2.87 1.69 13.08
C LEU A 35 -2.96 0.47 13.99
N LEU A 36 -2.02 -0.48 13.87
CA LEU A 36 -1.96 -1.69 14.68
C LEU A 36 -1.58 -1.39 16.15
N LEU A 37 -0.62 -0.49 16.36
CA LEU A 37 -0.12 -0.15 17.69
C LEU A 37 -0.96 0.95 18.35
N TRP A 38 -1.44 1.90 17.56
CA TRP A 38 -2.17 3.08 18.01
C TRP A 38 -3.44 3.33 17.15
N PRO A 39 -4.52 2.56 17.39
CA PRO A 39 -5.73 2.67 16.58
C PRO A 39 -6.42 4.04 16.68
N PHE A 40 -6.24 4.77 17.79
CA PHE A 40 -6.80 6.11 17.99
C PHE A 40 -6.13 7.18 17.11
N ALA A 41 -5.05 6.85 16.39
CA ALA A 41 -4.42 7.77 15.44
C ALA A 41 -5.40 8.26 14.36
N VAL A 42 -6.39 7.46 13.96
CA VAL A 42 -7.44 7.88 12.99
C VAL A 42 -8.29 9.03 13.53
N GLN A 43 -8.57 9.05 14.83
CA GLN A 43 -9.30 10.16 15.47
C GLN A 43 -8.40 11.36 15.73
N GLN A 44 -7.21 11.11 16.27
CA GLN A 44 -6.36 12.20 16.77
C GLN A 44 -5.58 12.91 15.67
N LEU A 45 -5.23 12.21 14.59
CA LEU A 45 -4.48 12.79 13.47
C LEU A 45 -5.37 13.12 12.29
N LEU A 46 -6.38 12.28 12.03
CA LEU A 46 -7.24 12.38 10.84
C LEU A 46 -8.66 12.85 11.17
N PHE A 47 -8.96 13.13 12.44
CA PHE A 47 -10.24 13.69 12.89
C PHE A 47 -11.45 12.83 12.53
N ASP A 48 -11.28 11.51 12.48
CA ASP A 48 -12.41 10.60 12.34
C ASP A 48 -13.28 10.51 13.60
N PRO A 49 -14.56 10.08 13.49
CA PRO A 49 -15.46 9.97 14.62
C PRO A 49 -14.96 9.06 15.75
N ASP A 50 -15.48 9.32 16.96
CA ASP A 50 -15.22 8.51 18.13
C ASP A 50 -15.70 7.06 17.96
N PHE A 51 -14.98 6.12 18.57
CA PHE A 51 -15.34 4.70 18.55
C PHE A 51 -16.53 4.46 19.48
N ALA A 52 -17.50 3.66 19.04
CA ALA A 52 -18.75 3.40 19.78
C ALA A 52 -18.87 1.94 20.28
N GLY A 53 -17.92 1.08 19.95
CA GLY A 53 -17.90 -0.34 20.25
C GLY A 53 -16.51 -0.96 20.01
N ASN A 54 -16.42 -1.89 19.06
CA ASN A 54 -15.21 -2.69 18.82
C ASN A 54 -14.29 -2.12 17.73
N GLU A 55 -14.48 -0.87 17.33
CA GLU A 55 -13.76 -0.22 16.23
C GLU A 55 -12.26 -0.14 16.49
N ALA A 56 -11.84 0.07 17.73
CA ALA A 56 -10.41 0.08 18.07
C ALA A 56 -9.73 -1.24 17.65
N THR A 57 -10.40 -2.38 17.86
CA THR A 57 -9.89 -3.70 17.45
C THR A 57 -9.98 -3.88 15.94
N LEU A 58 -11.06 -3.40 15.30
CA LEU A 58 -11.19 -3.44 13.84
C LEU A 58 -10.10 -2.61 13.15
N VAL A 59 -9.78 -1.42 13.65
CA VAL A 59 -8.68 -0.58 13.15
C VAL A 59 -7.33 -1.30 13.30
N ARG A 60 -7.11 -2.04 14.39
CA ARG A 60 -5.90 -2.87 14.52
C ARG A 60 -5.85 -3.99 13.49
N ILE A 61 -6.97 -4.66 13.22
CA ILE A 61 -7.06 -5.69 12.18
C ILE A 61 -6.76 -5.08 10.80
N LEU A 62 -7.35 -3.92 10.49
CA LEU A 62 -7.04 -3.18 9.26
C LEU A 62 -5.57 -2.77 9.20
N GLY A 63 -5.00 -2.29 10.30
CA GLY A 63 -3.57 -1.97 10.42
C GLY A 63 -2.67 -3.17 10.13
N MET A 64 -3.02 -4.35 10.66
CA MET A 64 -2.35 -5.60 10.32
C MET A 64 -2.44 -5.90 8.82
N THR A 65 -3.62 -5.79 8.21
CA THR A 65 -3.81 -6.01 6.77
C THR A 65 -2.96 -5.06 5.94
N VAL A 66 -2.96 -3.77 6.27
CA VAL A 66 -2.13 -2.75 5.58
C VAL A 66 -0.64 -3.05 5.75
N ALA A 67 -0.20 -3.49 6.94
CA ALA A 67 1.18 -3.88 7.18
C ALA A 67 1.58 -5.13 6.36
N VAL A 68 0.70 -6.12 6.24
CA VAL A 68 0.94 -7.32 5.42
C VAL A 68 1.04 -6.95 3.94
N ILE A 69 0.17 -6.08 3.42
CA ILE A 69 0.26 -5.55 2.06
C ILE A 69 1.61 -4.82 1.86
N GLY A 70 1.99 -3.98 2.83
CA GLY A 70 3.27 -3.28 2.81
C GLY A 70 4.46 -4.24 2.77
N MET A 71 4.43 -5.33 3.53
CA MET A 71 5.46 -6.37 3.50
C MET A 71 5.57 -7.02 2.12
N PHE A 72 4.44 -7.38 1.50
CA PHE A 72 4.44 -7.96 0.16
C PHE A 72 4.91 -6.98 -0.92
N TYR A 73 4.58 -5.69 -0.82
CA TYR A 73 5.12 -4.68 -1.72
C TYR A 73 6.61 -4.43 -1.50
N PHE A 74 7.07 -4.43 -0.25
CA PHE A 74 8.48 -4.22 0.08
C PHE A 74 9.35 -5.35 -0.48
N VAL A 75 9.02 -6.60 -0.13
CA VAL A 75 9.74 -7.80 -0.58
C VAL A 75 9.52 -8.02 -2.08
N GLY A 76 8.28 -7.90 -2.54
CA GLY A 76 7.93 -8.07 -3.95
C GLY A 76 8.60 -7.03 -4.85
N GLY A 77 8.71 -5.78 -4.41
CA GLY A 77 9.48 -4.75 -5.11
C GLY A 77 10.97 -5.10 -5.20
N ARG A 78 11.56 -5.66 -4.13
CA ARG A 78 12.97 -6.11 -4.11
C ARG A 78 13.25 -7.32 -5.00
N SER A 79 12.23 -8.06 -5.43
CA SER A 79 12.40 -9.15 -6.41
C SER A 79 12.69 -8.66 -7.82
N GLY A 80 12.39 -7.39 -8.15
CA GLY A 80 12.51 -6.85 -9.50
C GLY A 80 11.42 -7.32 -10.49
N SER A 81 10.41 -8.05 -10.02
CA SER A 81 9.34 -8.55 -10.88
C SER A 81 8.41 -7.43 -11.37
N LYS A 82 8.33 -7.25 -12.69
CA LYS A 82 7.39 -6.31 -13.33
C LYS A 82 5.93 -6.68 -13.08
N GLN A 83 5.63 -7.97 -12.93
CA GLN A 83 4.27 -8.45 -12.67
C GLN A 83 3.77 -8.00 -11.31
N ILE A 84 4.64 -7.94 -10.29
CA ILE A 84 4.28 -7.43 -8.96
C ILE A 84 3.94 -5.94 -9.04
N VAL A 85 4.75 -5.16 -9.77
CA VAL A 85 4.47 -3.73 -10.00
C VAL A 85 3.12 -3.57 -10.72
N ALA A 86 2.88 -4.32 -11.79
CA ALA A 86 1.62 -4.28 -12.53
C ALA A 86 0.41 -4.68 -11.68
N ALA A 87 0.52 -5.77 -10.91
CA ALA A 87 -0.54 -6.21 -10.02
C ALA A 87 -0.89 -5.13 -8.97
N SER A 88 0.13 -4.47 -8.40
CA SER A 88 -0.04 -3.38 -7.42
C SER A 88 -0.67 -2.09 -7.99
N ILE A 89 -0.76 -1.96 -9.31
CA ILE A 89 -1.44 -0.83 -9.94
C ILE A 89 -2.95 -1.11 -10.02
N VAL A 90 -3.32 -2.34 -10.35
CA VAL A 90 -4.71 -2.73 -10.58
C VAL A 90 -5.52 -2.68 -9.30
N ASP A 91 -5.03 -3.25 -8.21
CA ASP A 91 -5.72 -3.23 -6.91
C ASP A 91 -5.90 -1.80 -6.38
N ARG A 92 -4.85 -0.97 -6.46
CA ARG A 92 -4.88 0.41 -5.97
C ARG A 92 -5.79 1.33 -6.78
N ILE A 93 -5.88 1.14 -8.11
CA ILE A 93 -6.75 1.97 -8.96
C ILE A 93 -8.21 1.56 -8.87
N PHE A 94 -8.50 0.26 -8.82
CA PHE A 94 -9.88 -0.22 -8.92
C PHE A 94 -10.43 -0.69 -7.59
N LEU A 95 -9.75 -1.63 -6.92
CA LEU A 95 -10.29 -2.30 -5.74
C LEU A 95 -10.38 -1.34 -4.54
N VAL A 96 -9.30 -0.58 -4.27
CA VAL A 96 -9.24 0.33 -3.12
C VAL A 96 -10.36 1.37 -3.16
N PRO A 97 -10.48 2.25 -4.18
CA PRO A 97 -11.53 3.26 -4.18
C PRO A 97 -12.94 2.65 -4.28
N PHE A 98 -13.11 1.52 -4.98
CA PHE A 98 -14.41 0.83 -5.08
C PHE A 98 -14.95 0.40 -3.71
N VAL A 99 -14.07 0.00 -2.79
CA VAL A 99 -14.46 -0.40 -1.43
C VAL A 99 -14.48 0.78 -0.46
N LEU A 100 -13.44 1.63 -0.49
CA LEU A 100 -13.24 2.67 0.52
C LEU A 100 -14.20 3.86 0.35
N VAL A 101 -14.53 4.25 -0.88
CA VAL A 101 -15.40 5.42 -1.11
C VAL A 101 -16.82 5.17 -0.59
N PRO A 102 -17.51 4.04 -0.91
CA PRO A 102 -18.84 3.78 -0.36
C PRO A 102 -18.85 3.68 1.18
N ALA A 103 -17.80 3.08 1.76
CA ALA A 103 -17.66 2.99 3.21
C ALA A 103 -17.51 4.38 3.85
N ALA A 104 -16.70 5.26 3.27
CA ALA A 104 -16.54 6.63 3.72
C ALA A 104 -17.85 7.44 3.62
N VAL A 105 -18.58 7.30 2.51
CA VAL A 105 -19.89 7.94 2.29
C VAL A 105 -20.92 7.46 3.33
N SER A 106 -20.79 6.23 3.81
CA SER A 106 -21.62 5.68 4.89
C SER A 106 -21.23 6.16 6.29
N GLY A 107 -20.23 7.04 6.41
CA GLY A 107 -19.75 7.61 7.66
C GLY A 107 -18.70 6.76 8.40
N VAL A 108 -18.19 5.69 7.78
CA VAL A 108 -17.13 4.85 8.38
C VAL A 108 -15.77 5.47 8.13
N PHE A 109 -15.12 5.99 9.19
CA PHE A 109 -13.80 6.65 9.14
C PHE A 109 -13.59 7.52 7.87
N PRO A 110 -14.51 8.47 7.61
CA PRO A 110 -14.58 9.17 6.33
C PRO A 110 -13.25 9.83 5.94
N HIS A 111 -12.52 10.43 6.89
CA HIS A 111 -11.27 11.11 6.58
C HIS A 111 -10.15 10.12 6.27
N THR A 112 -9.99 9.07 7.09
CA THR A 112 -8.99 8.03 6.83
C THR A 112 -9.27 7.30 5.53
N LEU A 113 -10.50 6.85 5.29
CA LEU A 113 -10.83 6.08 4.10
C LEU A 113 -10.72 6.91 2.82
N LEU A 114 -11.13 8.19 2.85
CA LEU A 114 -10.94 9.08 1.70
C LEU A 114 -9.46 9.39 1.44
N LEU A 115 -8.66 9.56 2.49
CA LEU A 115 -7.22 9.75 2.35
C LEU A 115 -6.59 8.59 1.57
N PHE A 116 -6.86 7.35 1.97
CA PHE A 116 -6.36 6.17 1.25
C PHE A 116 -7.00 6.02 -0.14
N ALA A 117 -8.31 6.29 -0.29
CA ALA A 117 -9.00 6.22 -1.58
C ALA A 117 -8.44 7.20 -2.63
N VAL A 118 -7.77 8.27 -2.21
CA VAL A 118 -7.10 9.22 -3.11
C VAL A 118 -5.61 8.90 -3.25
N LEU A 119 -4.92 8.63 -2.13
CA LEU A 119 -3.48 8.42 -2.11
C LEU A 119 -3.09 7.15 -2.88
N ASP A 120 -3.85 6.05 -2.73
CA ASP A 120 -3.53 4.77 -3.36
C ASP A 120 -3.57 4.85 -4.90
N PRO A 121 -4.65 5.36 -5.53
CA PRO A 121 -4.66 5.61 -6.97
C PRO A 121 -3.56 6.57 -7.43
N ALA A 122 -3.25 7.62 -6.66
CA ALA A 122 -2.19 8.57 -7.02
C ALA A 122 -0.81 7.87 -7.07
N LEU A 123 -0.50 7.05 -6.07
CA LEU A 123 0.72 6.24 -6.06
C LEU A 123 0.72 5.22 -7.20
N ALA A 124 -0.42 4.62 -7.52
CA ALA A 124 -0.56 3.67 -8.63
C ALA A 124 -0.32 4.32 -10.00
N ILE A 125 -0.77 5.56 -10.20
CA ILE A 125 -0.50 6.33 -11.43
C ILE A 125 1.01 6.58 -11.58
N ILE A 126 1.71 6.91 -10.49
CA ILE A 126 3.18 7.06 -10.51
C ILE A 126 3.86 5.72 -10.86
N ALA A 127 3.44 4.63 -10.23
CA ALA A 127 3.97 3.29 -10.53
C ALA A 127 3.73 2.91 -12.00
N TRP A 128 2.55 3.21 -12.54
CA TRP A 128 2.23 2.97 -13.95
C TRP A 128 3.09 3.81 -14.89
N TYR A 129 3.29 5.10 -14.57
CA TYR A 129 4.18 5.95 -15.35
C TYR A 129 5.61 5.38 -15.41
N LEU A 130 6.15 4.93 -14.27
CA LEU A 130 7.49 4.31 -14.21
C LEU A 130 7.56 3.01 -15.02
N LEU A 131 6.56 2.13 -14.87
CA LEU A 131 6.48 0.87 -15.61
C LEU A 131 6.39 1.08 -17.13
N SER A 132 5.61 2.08 -17.56
CA SER A 132 5.47 2.45 -18.97
C SER A 132 6.78 2.94 -19.57
N ARG A 133 7.55 3.76 -18.84
CA ARG A 133 8.85 4.25 -19.29
C ARG A 133 9.89 3.13 -19.42
N GLU A 134 9.85 2.15 -18.55
CA GLU A 134 10.75 0.99 -18.60
C GLU A 134 10.46 0.12 -19.82
N SER A 135 9.18 -0.13 -20.08
CA SER A 135 8.75 -0.88 -21.27
C SER A 135 9.15 -0.16 -22.56
N ALA A 136 8.99 1.16 -22.61
CA ALA A 136 9.40 1.96 -23.77
C ALA A 136 10.92 2.00 -24.00
N LYS A 137 11.73 1.96 -22.93
CA LYS A 137 13.20 1.88 -23.05
C LYS A 137 13.65 0.54 -23.62
N ILE A 138 13.03 -0.56 -23.19
CA ILE A 138 13.34 -1.90 -23.68
C ILE A 138 12.96 -2.07 -25.15
N ALA A 139 11.83 -1.51 -25.58
CA ALA A 139 11.42 -1.56 -26.98
C ALA A 139 12.32 -0.75 -27.94
N ARG A 140 13.19 0.13 -27.41
CA ARG A 140 14.13 0.96 -28.18
C ARG A 140 15.58 0.46 -28.14
N ALA A 141 15.87 -0.54 -27.31
CA ALA A 141 17.18 -1.17 -27.17
C ALA A 141 17.26 -2.41 -28.05
#